data_AF-A0A951QZC8-F1
#
_entry.id   AF-A0A951QZC8-F1
#
_cell.length_a   1.000
_cell.length_b   1.000
_cell.length_c   1.000
_cell.angle_alpha   90.00
_cell.angle_beta   90.00
_cell.angle_gamma   90.00
#
_symmetry.space_group_name_H-M   'P 1'
#
loop_
_entity.id
_entity.type
_entity.pdbx_description
1 polymer ?
#
loop_
_entity_poly.entity_id
_entity_poly.type
_entity_poly.pdbx_seq_one_letter_code
_entity_poly.pdbx_strand_id
1 'polypeptide(L)'
;MEYIVFDFEFNQGFDKENNKTFSDEKCPFEIIQIGAIKLDSNFNIIDRFNSFVKPNIYKDIHPFVGKMTHITIDKVIDAPSFSSVYKDFKKFISNKSNIMCVWGSGDLKELYRNINYYSLPTKGLPKLYINVQQYASVYFNNPTGQSIGLQNAVQMLQLEQDKAYHDALNDAYYTSLVLKNIYNENVVPDTYIYTPVKPNRTRSKTSKKKVDYASLFEEFKKILDRDLTSDDRKIIDLAYKMGKTNQFLIDDIIETTNKSKKKCSKSKPRNGLKYKKRR
;
A
#
# COMPACT_ATOMS: atom_id res chain seq x y z
N MET A 1 2.83 22.77 -6.47
CA MET A 1 2.45 21.38 -6.17
C MET A 1 1.57 21.44 -4.95
N GLU A 2 0.49 20.66 -4.90
CA GLU A 2 -0.41 20.64 -3.75
C GLU A 2 -0.52 19.21 -3.21
N TYR A 3 -0.66 19.09 -1.90
CA TYR A 3 -0.87 17.81 -1.23
C TYR A 3 -2.30 17.74 -0.73
N ILE A 4 -3.02 16.68 -1.10
CA ILE A 4 -4.38 16.42 -0.64
C ILE A 4 -4.29 15.32 0.40
N VAL A 5 -4.21 15.74 1.66
CA VAL A 5 -4.25 14.81 2.80
C VAL A 5 -5.71 14.48 3.07
N PHE A 6 -6.08 13.21 3.07
CA PHE A 6 -7.46 12.83 3.33
C PHE A 6 -7.55 11.54 4.14
N ASP A 7 -8.71 11.39 4.77
CA ASP A 7 -9.13 10.25 5.56
C ASP A 7 -10.64 10.05 5.35
N PHE A 8 -11.15 8.85 5.58
CA PHE A 8 -12.57 8.54 5.43
C PHE A 8 -13.06 7.71 6.60
N GLU A 9 -14.31 7.94 6.99
CA GLU A 9 -15.04 7.00 7.84
C GLU A 9 -15.92 6.08 7.00
N PHE A 10 -16.00 4.81 7.39
CA PHE A 10 -16.72 3.78 6.67
C PHE A 10 -17.78 3.09 7.51
N ASN A 11 -18.85 2.66 6.86
CA ASN A 11 -19.85 1.77 7.42
C ASN A 11 -19.77 0.36 6.80
N GLN A 12 -20.33 -0.61 7.52
CA GLN A 12 -20.45 -2.01 7.10
C GLN A 12 -21.81 -2.56 7.55
N GLY A 13 -22.24 -3.66 6.96
CA GLY A 13 -23.52 -4.29 7.31
C GLY A 13 -23.51 -4.90 8.70
N PHE A 14 -24.61 -4.75 9.43
CA PHE A 14 -24.81 -5.37 10.73
C PHE A 14 -26.22 -5.95 10.81
N ASP A 15 -26.29 -7.27 10.99
CA ASP A 15 -27.51 -7.99 11.31
C ASP A 15 -27.74 -7.91 12.82
N LYS A 16 -28.71 -7.09 13.22
CA LYS A 16 -29.08 -6.86 14.62
C LYS A 16 -29.71 -8.10 15.27
N GLU A 17 -30.41 -8.93 14.49
CA GLU A 17 -31.10 -10.11 15.02
C GLU A 17 -30.09 -11.21 15.37
N ASN A 18 -29.11 -11.42 14.51
CA ASN A 18 -28.10 -12.46 14.69
C ASN A 18 -26.78 -11.95 15.28
N ASN A 19 -26.67 -10.65 15.57
CA ASN A 19 -25.45 -9.98 16.05
C ASN A 19 -24.22 -10.29 15.16
N LYS A 20 -24.39 -10.17 13.85
CA LYS A 20 -23.37 -10.55 12.85
C LYS A 20 -23.07 -9.41 11.89
N THR A 21 -21.79 -9.17 11.64
CA THR A 21 -21.33 -8.29 10.56
C THR A 21 -21.49 -9.00 9.22
N PHE A 22 -21.96 -8.28 8.21
CA PHE A 22 -21.99 -8.73 6.83
C PHE A 22 -21.51 -7.62 5.90
N SER A 23 -21.15 -7.96 4.66
CA SER A 23 -20.60 -7.02 3.71
C SER A 23 -20.90 -7.44 2.28
N ASP A 24 -21.27 -6.49 1.43
CA ASP A 24 -21.28 -6.62 -0.03
C ASP A 24 -19.83 -6.84 -0.52
N GLU A 25 -19.61 -7.87 -1.33
CA GLU A 25 -18.28 -8.21 -1.83
C GLU A 25 -17.64 -7.10 -2.69
N LYS A 26 -18.45 -6.32 -3.39
CA LYS A 26 -18.00 -5.24 -4.28
C LYS A 26 -17.68 -3.97 -3.50
N CYS A 27 -18.37 -3.71 -2.40
CA CYS A 27 -18.18 -2.55 -1.54
C CYS A 27 -18.36 -2.90 -0.06
N PRO A 28 -17.38 -3.58 0.56
CA PRO A 28 -17.50 -4.04 1.93
C PRO A 28 -17.54 -2.90 2.95
N PHE A 29 -16.93 -1.76 2.59
CA PHE A 29 -16.84 -0.56 3.40
C PHE A 29 -17.43 0.61 2.62
N GLU A 30 -18.64 1.04 2.99
CA GLU A 30 -19.32 2.19 2.37
C GLU A 30 -18.84 3.48 3.04
N ILE A 31 -18.37 4.45 2.27
CA ILE A 31 -17.91 5.73 2.83
C ILE A 31 -19.10 6.50 3.40
N ILE A 32 -18.99 6.95 4.65
CA ILE A 32 -20.00 7.75 5.39
C ILE A 32 -19.51 9.13 5.81
N GLN A 33 -18.20 9.39 5.76
CA GLN A 33 -17.62 10.74 5.91
C GLN A 33 -16.38 10.87 5.02
N ILE A 34 -16.21 12.04 4.42
CA ILE A 34 -14.99 12.42 3.71
C ILE A 34 -14.38 13.65 4.35
N GLY A 35 -13.17 13.51 4.87
CA GLY A 35 -12.37 14.60 5.41
C GLY A 35 -11.08 14.79 4.61
N ALA A 36 -10.74 16.03 4.29
CA ALA A 36 -9.49 16.34 3.61
C ALA A 36 -8.95 17.73 3.92
N ILE A 37 -7.63 17.82 3.88
CA ILE A 37 -6.83 19.03 4.04
C ILE A 37 -5.99 19.21 2.77
N LYS A 38 -6.05 20.41 2.19
CA LYS A 38 -5.22 20.81 1.07
C LYS A 38 -4.04 21.60 1.60
N LEU A 39 -2.84 21.20 1.19
CA LEU A 39 -1.60 21.87 1.52
C LEU A 39 -0.94 22.46 0.28
N ASP A 40 -0.30 23.61 0.43
CA ASP A 40 0.64 24.14 -0.56
C ASP A 40 1.99 23.38 -0.54
N SER A 41 2.95 23.80 -1.37
CA SER A 41 4.28 23.18 -1.44
C SER A 41 5.14 23.37 -0.18
N ASN A 42 4.74 24.26 0.73
CA ASN A 42 5.41 24.53 1.99
C ASN A 42 4.67 23.88 3.18
N PHE A 43 3.72 22.98 2.91
CA PHE A 43 2.85 22.34 3.89
C PHE A 43 2.02 23.33 4.73
N ASN A 44 1.64 24.46 4.16
CA ASN A 44 0.63 25.34 4.77
C ASN A 44 -0.75 24.89 4.32
N ILE A 45 -1.70 24.88 5.26
CA ILE A 45 -3.09 24.56 4.98
C ILE A 45 -3.71 25.69 4.17
N ILE A 46 -4.19 25.39 2.98
CA ILE A 46 -4.82 26.37 2.07
C ILE A 46 -6.31 26.11 1.86
N ASP A 47 -6.80 24.91 2.17
CA ASP A 47 -8.22 24.58 2.03
C ASP A 47 -8.59 23.34 2.87
N ARG A 48 -9.88 23.16 3.16
CA ARG A 48 -10.42 22.03 3.92
C ARG A 48 -11.72 21.53 3.28
N PHE A 49 -11.92 20.22 3.27
CA PHE A 49 -13.15 19.59 2.81
C PHE A 49 -13.66 18.64 3.89
N ASN A 50 -14.94 18.75 4.24
CA ASN A 50 -15.60 17.83 5.14
C ASN A 50 -17.04 17.63 4.70
N SER A 51 -17.46 16.38 4.53
CA SER A 51 -18.84 16.05 4.20
C SER A 51 -19.19 14.67 4.72
N PHE A 52 -20.34 14.57 5.38
CA PHE A 52 -21.00 13.28 5.55
C PHE A 52 -21.52 12.77 4.21
N VAL A 53 -21.71 11.46 4.13
CA VAL A 53 -22.23 10.76 2.96
C VAL A 53 -23.41 9.89 3.41
N LYS A 54 -24.53 10.01 2.71
CA LYS A 54 -25.70 9.18 2.98
C LYS A 54 -25.44 7.72 2.59
N PRO A 55 -25.54 6.77 3.54
CA PRO A 55 -25.40 5.35 3.26
C PRO A 55 -26.58 4.86 2.39
N ASN A 56 -26.29 4.13 1.32
CA ASN A 56 -27.30 3.44 0.50
C ASN A 56 -27.16 1.91 0.54
N ILE A 57 -25.94 1.41 0.77
CA ILE A 57 -25.66 -0.04 0.86
C ILE A 57 -26.01 -0.54 2.25
N TYR A 58 -25.47 0.11 3.30
CA TYR A 58 -25.70 -0.23 4.70
C TYR A 58 -26.46 0.90 5.39
N LYS A 59 -27.79 0.84 5.32
CA LYS A 59 -28.69 1.91 5.80
C LYS A 59 -28.66 2.11 7.31
N ASP A 60 -28.29 1.09 8.07
CA ASP A 60 -28.06 1.16 9.51
C ASP A 60 -26.57 1.39 9.78
N ILE A 61 -26.24 2.24 10.75
CA ILE A 61 -24.85 2.38 11.23
C ILE A 61 -24.49 1.16 12.09
N HIS A 62 -23.40 0.49 11.74
CA HIS A 62 -22.88 -0.62 12.54
C HIS A 62 -22.55 -0.14 13.98
N PRO A 63 -22.98 -0.83 15.05
CA PRO A 63 -22.81 -0.34 16.43
C PRO A 63 -21.37 0.01 16.82
N PHE A 64 -20.41 -0.84 16.40
CA PHE A 64 -18.98 -0.56 16.59
C PHE A 64 -18.52 0.72 15.86
N VAL A 65 -18.95 0.92 14.61
CA VAL A 65 -18.61 2.12 13.82
C VAL A 65 -19.20 3.35 14.49
N GLY A 66 -20.49 3.33 14.87
CA GLY A 66 -21.13 4.45 15.54
C GLY A 66 -20.50 4.77 16.91
N LYS A 67 -20.05 3.75 17.66
CA LYS A 67 -19.32 3.96 18.91
C LYS A 67 -17.95 4.59 18.70
N MET A 68 -17.22 4.14 17.68
CA MET A 68 -15.85 4.58 17.40
C MET A 68 -15.82 6.00 16.81
N THR A 69 -16.69 6.29 15.84
CA THR A 69 -16.70 7.53 15.06
C THR A 69 -17.66 8.60 15.60
N HIS A 70 -18.56 8.21 16.50
CA HIS A 70 -19.68 9.05 16.95
C HIS A 70 -20.59 9.53 15.80
N ILE A 71 -20.57 8.85 14.65
CA ILE A 71 -21.49 9.07 13.54
C ILE A 71 -22.79 8.29 13.83
N THR A 72 -23.89 9.03 13.94
CA THR A 72 -25.23 8.47 14.10
C THR A 72 -25.98 8.49 12.78
N ILE A 73 -27.06 7.71 12.67
CA ILE A 73 -27.90 7.70 11.47
C ILE A 73 -28.46 9.10 11.17
N ASP A 74 -28.82 9.87 12.21
CA ASP A 74 -29.36 11.23 12.07
C ASP A 74 -28.37 12.21 11.41
N LYS A 75 -27.06 11.99 11.59
CA LYS A 75 -26.03 12.83 10.94
C LYS A 75 -25.92 12.56 9.44
N VAL A 76 -26.30 11.37 8.98
CA VAL A 76 -26.04 10.91 7.61
C VAL A 76 -27.29 10.68 6.77
N ILE A 77 -28.48 10.59 7.39
CA ILE A 77 -29.73 10.27 6.69
C ILE A 77 -30.13 11.34 5.66
N ASP A 78 -29.83 12.60 5.95
CA ASP A 78 -30.08 13.76 5.08
C ASP A 78 -28.81 14.28 4.39
N ALA A 79 -27.67 13.57 4.55
CA ALA A 79 -26.44 13.93 3.87
C ALA A 79 -26.55 13.71 2.34
N PRO A 80 -25.70 14.35 1.53
CA PRO A 80 -25.67 14.09 0.11
C PRO A 80 -25.22 12.66 -0.21
N SER A 81 -25.61 12.14 -1.38
CA SER A 81 -25.17 10.83 -1.85
C SER A 81 -23.66 10.80 -2.13
N PHE A 82 -23.05 9.62 -2.06
CA PHE A 82 -21.62 9.44 -2.38
C PHE A 82 -21.24 10.04 -3.73
N SER A 83 -22.07 9.85 -4.77
CA SER A 83 -21.84 10.42 -6.10
C SER A 83 -21.78 11.95 -6.10
N SER A 84 -22.62 12.60 -5.30
CA SER A 84 -22.61 14.07 -5.16
C SER A 84 -21.36 14.54 -4.42
N VAL A 85 -21.08 13.96 -3.24
CA VAL A 85 -19.92 14.33 -2.43
C VAL A 85 -18.61 14.06 -3.19
N TYR A 86 -18.51 12.94 -3.91
CA TYR A 86 -17.35 12.62 -4.74
C TYR A 86 -17.12 13.65 -5.85
N LYS A 87 -18.20 14.16 -6.47
CA LYS A 87 -18.08 15.22 -7.49
C LYS A 87 -17.48 16.48 -6.88
N ASP A 88 -17.91 16.86 -5.68
CA ASP A 88 -17.39 18.04 -4.99
C ASP A 88 -15.98 17.81 -4.45
N PHE A 89 -15.67 16.61 -3.97
CA PHE A 89 -14.31 16.22 -3.58
C PHE A 89 -13.33 16.26 -4.78
N LYS A 90 -13.75 15.85 -5.98
CA LYS A 90 -12.93 16.04 -7.19
C LYS A 90 -12.70 17.50 -7.53
N LYS A 91 -13.69 18.38 -7.35
CA LYS A 91 -13.51 19.83 -7.52
C LYS A 91 -12.57 20.38 -6.45
N PHE A 92 -12.64 19.89 -5.23
CA PHE A 92 -11.69 20.26 -4.18
C PHE A 92 -10.25 19.91 -4.61
N ILE A 93 -10.05 18.73 -5.19
CA ILE A 93 -8.74 18.33 -5.73
C ILE A 93 -8.31 19.24 -6.88
N SER A 94 -9.18 19.54 -7.87
CA SER A 94 -9.08 20.43 -9.07
C SER A 94 -7.77 20.57 -9.88
N ASN A 95 -6.58 20.49 -9.30
CA ASN A 95 -5.30 20.71 -9.97
C ASN A 95 -4.65 19.40 -10.46
N LYS A 96 -4.06 19.47 -11.66
CA LYS A 96 -3.47 18.30 -12.36
C LYS A 96 -2.17 17.78 -11.72
N SER A 97 -1.56 18.53 -10.80
CA SER A 97 -0.26 18.22 -10.19
C SER A 97 -0.35 17.91 -8.70
N ASN A 98 -1.47 17.35 -8.26
CA ASN A 98 -1.71 17.10 -6.85
C ASN A 98 -1.15 15.74 -6.43
N ILE A 99 -0.66 15.65 -5.20
CA ILE A 99 -0.25 14.39 -4.57
C ILE A 99 -1.30 14.02 -3.55
N MET A 100 -1.81 12.80 -3.60
CA MET A 100 -2.68 12.27 -2.56
C MET A 100 -1.86 11.85 -1.35
N CYS A 101 -2.31 12.17 -0.14
CA CYS A 101 -1.65 11.76 1.08
C CYS A 101 -2.68 11.07 1.98
N VAL A 102 -2.34 9.87 2.44
CA VAL A 102 -3.20 9.09 3.33
C VAL A 102 -2.38 8.62 4.50
N TRP A 103 -3.01 8.44 5.67
CA TRP A 103 -2.33 7.82 6.79
C TRP A 103 -1.92 6.40 6.39
N GLY A 104 -2.87 5.55 5.98
CA GLY A 104 -2.61 4.22 5.44
C GLY A 104 -3.20 4.02 4.04
N SER A 105 -2.76 2.99 3.32
CA SER A 105 -3.26 2.71 1.95
C SER A 105 -4.72 2.20 1.88
N GLY A 106 -5.37 2.00 3.03
CA GLY A 106 -6.76 1.56 3.15
C GLY A 106 -7.74 2.53 2.48
N ASP A 107 -7.61 3.82 2.76
CA ASP A 107 -8.52 4.86 2.26
C ASP A 107 -8.53 4.95 0.75
N LEU A 108 -7.34 4.89 0.13
CA LEU A 108 -7.23 4.84 -1.33
C LEU A 108 -7.95 3.63 -1.91
N LYS A 109 -7.77 2.45 -1.31
CA LYS A 109 -8.42 1.24 -1.79
C LYS A 109 -9.95 1.35 -1.70
N GLU A 110 -10.47 1.81 -0.58
CA GLU A 110 -11.91 1.92 -0.36
C GLU A 110 -12.55 3.06 -1.17
N LEU A 111 -11.84 4.18 -1.41
CA LEU A 111 -12.25 5.22 -2.35
C LEU A 111 -12.51 4.64 -3.74
N TYR A 112 -11.55 3.90 -4.30
CA TYR A 112 -11.70 3.32 -5.62
C TYR A 112 -12.77 2.21 -5.64
N ARG A 113 -12.96 1.45 -4.55
CA ARG A 113 -14.08 0.49 -4.45
C ARG A 113 -15.43 1.18 -4.51
N ASN A 114 -15.63 2.24 -3.73
CA ASN A 114 -16.87 3.02 -3.73
C ASN A 114 -17.11 3.68 -5.11
N ILE A 115 -16.07 4.27 -5.72
CA ILE A 115 -16.15 4.83 -7.09
C ILE A 115 -16.63 3.77 -8.09
N ASN A 116 -16.04 2.58 -8.06
CA ASN A 116 -16.40 1.50 -8.98
C ASN A 116 -17.81 0.94 -8.70
N TYR A 117 -18.20 0.80 -7.43
CA TYR A 117 -19.53 0.34 -7.03
C TYR A 117 -20.62 1.24 -7.63
N TYR A 118 -20.44 2.56 -7.53
CA TYR A 118 -21.36 3.56 -8.08
C TYR A 118 -21.10 3.91 -9.55
N SER A 119 -20.23 3.17 -10.26
CA SER A 119 -19.89 3.39 -11.67
C SER A 119 -19.44 4.83 -11.99
N LEU A 120 -18.69 5.45 -11.08
CA LEU A 120 -18.23 6.84 -11.19
C LEU A 120 -16.86 6.92 -11.90
N PRO A 121 -16.55 8.05 -12.57
CA PRO A 121 -15.31 8.19 -13.33
C PRO A 121 -14.10 8.51 -12.44
N THR A 122 -13.09 7.65 -12.48
CA THR A 122 -11.77 7.86 -11.85
C THR A 122 -10.92 8.93 -12.54
N LYS A 123 -11.25 9.28 -13.80
CA LYS A 123 -10.53 10.30 -14.58
C LYS A 123 -10.46 11.62 -13.83
N GLY A 124 -9.26 12.17 -13.65
CA GLY A 124 -9.04 13.42 -12.93
C GLY A 124 -8.65 13.26 -11.47
N LEU A 125 -8.68 12.03 -10.92
CA LEU A 125 -7.99 11.76 -9.67
C LEU A 125 -6.47 11.71 -9.91
N PRO A 126 -5.66 12.27 -8.99
CA PRO A 126 -4.22 12.09 -9.04
C PRO A 126 -3.83 10.62 -8.97
N LYS A 127 -2.70 10.29 -9.58
CA LYS A 127 -2.11 8.94 -9.50
C LYS A 127 -0.99 8.86 -8.47
N LEU A 128 -0.33 9.98 -8.20
CA LEU A 128 0.75 10.03 -7.23
C LEU A 128 0.16 10.09 -5.83
N TYR A 129 0.70 9.29 -4.92
CA TYR A 129 0.32 9.28 -3.53
C TYR A 129 1.49 9.08 -2.58
N ILE A 130 1.32 9.50 -1.33
CA ILE A 130 2.23 9.27 -0.21
C ILE A 130 1.45 8.51 0.86
N ASN A 131 2.00 7.37 1.31
CA ASN A 131 1.57 6.66 2.50
C ASN A 131 2.32 7.22 3.71
N VAL A 132 1.69 8.15 4.44
CA VAL A 132 2.35 8.90 5.52
C VAL A 132 2.76 7.97 6.67
N GLN A 133 1.96 6.94 6.99
CA GLN A 133 2.29 5.97 8.04
C GLN A 133 3.57 5.21 7.75
N GLN A 134 3.86 4.87 6.49
CA GLN A 134 5.10 4.17 6.14
C GLN A 134 6.32 5.04 6.43
N TYR A 135 6.29 6.31 6.03
CA TYR A 135 7.36 7.26 6.31
C TYR A 135 7.46 7.58 7.80
N ALA A 136 6.34 7.74 8.49
CA ALA A 136 6.31 7.96 9.93
C ALA A 136 6.93 6.77 10.68
N SER A 137 6.60 5.54 10.28
CA SER A 137 7.16 4.32 10.91
C SER A 137 8.68 4.25 10.75
N VAL A 138 9.22 4.65 9.59
CA VAL A 138 10.66 4.76 9.39
C VAL A 138 11.26 5.88 10.24
N TYR A 139 10.62 7.05 10.27
CA TYR A 139 11.09 8.21 11.04
C TYR A 139 11.20 7.92 12.54
N PHE A 140 10.27 7.14 13.11
CA PHE A 140 10.28 6.74 14.51
C PHE A 140 11.06 5.45 14.80
N ASN A 141 11.80 4.91 13.83
CA ASN A 141 12.56 3.66 13.96
C ASN A 141 11.70 2.47 14.42
N ASN A 142 10.45 2.38 13.95
CA ASN A 142 9.59 1.24 14.28
C ASN A 142 10.19 -0.06 13.72
N PRO A 143 10.03 -1.19 14.44
CA PRO A 143 10.48 -2.50 13.94
C PRO A 143 9.87 -2.83 12.59
N THR A 144 10.65 -3.49 11.73
CA THR A 144 10.19 -3.95 10.42
C THR A 144 8.90 -4.77 10.55
N GLY A 145 7.87 -4.39 9.79
CA GLY A 145 6.56 -5.03 9.82
C GLY A 145 5.58 -4.47 10.87
N GLN A 146 6.01 -3.51 11.70
CA GLN A 146 5.13 -2.77 12.61
C GLN A 146 4.91 -1.37 12.09
N SER A 147 3.64 -0.97 11.96
CA SER A 147 3.27 0.38 11.54
C SER A 147 2.83 1.21 12.74
N ILE A 148 3.28 2.46 12.83
CA ILE A 148 2.85 3.37 13.89
C ILE A 148 1.39 3.80 13.67
N GLY A 149 0.61 3.92 14.74
CA GLY A 149 -0.75 4.50 14.68
C GLY A 149 -0.68 6.03 14.62
N LEU A 150 -1.70 6.67 14.04
CA LEU A 150 -1.75 8.14 13.89
C LEU A 150 -1.62 8.84 15.24
N GLN A 151 -2.46 8.48 16.20
CA GLN A 151 -2.41 9.04 17.56
C GLN A 151 -1.03 8.89 18.22
N ASN A 152 -0.37 7.75 18.06
CA ASN A 152 0.97 7.53 18.60
C ASN A 152 2.00 8.46 17.93
N ALA A 153 1.93 8.63 16.61
CA ALA A 153 2.82 9.54 15.89
C ALA A 153 2.61 11.00 16.32
N VAL A 154 1.35 11.43 16.46
CA VAL A 154 0.98 12.77 16.95
C VAL A 154 1.53 13.01 18.36
N GLN A 155 1.39 12.03 19.25
CA GLN A 155 1.91 12.07 20.61
C GLN A 155 3.45 12.11 20.64
N MET A 156 4.13 11.29 19.84
CA MET A 156 5.60 11.25 19.80
C MET A 156 6.21 12.55 19.25
N LEU A 157 5.51 13.23 18.34
CA LEU A 157 5.88 14.57 17.85
C LEU A 157 5.50 15.69 18.82
N GLN A 158 4.85 15.38 19.94
CA GLN A 158 4.39 16.36 20.93
C GLN A 158 3.48 17.43 20.30
N LEU A 159 2.68 17.04 19.32
CA LEU A 159 1.72 17.93 18.68
C LEU A 159 0.51 18.13 19.59
N GLU A 160 -0.13 19.30 19.48
CA GLU A 160 -1.38 19.60 20.17
C GLU A 160 -2.49 18.64 19.73
N GLN A 161 -3.21 18.06 20.69
CA GLN A 161 -4.26 17.06 20.49
C GLN A 161 -5.61 17.58 20.99
N ASP A 162 -6.14 18.62 20.35
CA ASP A 162 -7.38 19.29 20.72
C ASP A 162 -8.63 18.77 19.99
N LYS A 163 -8.46 17.84 19.05
CA LYS A 163 -9.53 17.27 18.22
C LYS A 163 -9.70 15.78 18.47
N ALA A 164 -10.95 15.32 18.39
CA ALA A 164 -11.28 13.91 18.51
C ALA A 164 -10.73 13.10 17.33
N TYR A 165 -10.21 11.91 17.63
CA TYR A 165 -9.85 10.88 16.65
C TYR A 165 -11.11 10.16 16.16
N HIS A 166 -10.99 9.45 15.03
CA HIS A 166 -12.12 8.80 14.34
C HIS A 166 -13.17 9.79 13.83
N ASP A 167 -12.67 10.96 13.42
CA ASP A 167 -13.37 11.92 12.59
C ASP A 167 -12.47 12.21 11.38
N ALA A 168 -12.99 11.96 10.18
CA ALA A 168 -12.20 11.99 8.96
C ALA A 168 -11.48 13.34 8.72
N LEU A 169 -12.07 14.48 9.09
CA LEU A 169 -11.42 15.78 8.91
C LEU A 169 -10.29 15.96 9.92
N ASN A 170 -10.52 15.58 11.17
CA ASN A 170 -9.52 15.68 12.22
C ASN A 170 -8.34 14.73 11.96
N ASP A 171 -8.59 13.52 11.51
CA ASP A 171 -7.54 12.55 11.19
C ASP A 171 -6.74 12.97 9.94
N ALA A 172 -7.39 13.56 8.94
CA ALA A 172 -6.69 14.23 7.83
C ALA A 172 -5.84 15.42 8.32
N TYR A 173 -6.35 16.20 9.28
CA TYR A 173 -5.61 17.31 9.90
C TYR A 173 -4.37 16.83 10.65
N TYR A 174 -4.50 15.85 11.54
CA TYR A 174 -3.35 15.28 12.24
C TYR A 174 -2.35 14.65 11.28
N THR A 175 -2.82 13.92 10.27
CA THR A 175 -1.97 13.36 9.22
C THR A 175 -1.18 14.47 8.51
N SER A 176 -1.81 15.62 8.24
CA SER A 176 -1.14 16.77 7.61
C SER A 176 -0.04 17.37 8.49
N LEU A 177 -0.25 17.44 9.81
CA LEU A 177 0.75 17.90 10.76
C LEU A 177 1.90 16.91 10.88
N VAL A 178 1.61 15.61 10.96
CA VAL A 178 2.64 14.57 10.97
C VAL A 178 3.47 14.65 9.69
N LEU A 179 2.83 14.69 8.52
CA LEU A 179 3.51 14.83 7.23
C LEU A 179 4.46 16.03 7.23
N LYS A 180 3.99 17.22 7.64
CA LYS A 180 4.81 18.43 7.72
C LYS A 180 6.06 18.26 8.59
N ASN A 181 5.94 17.56 9.72
CA ASN A 181 7.04 17.39 10.67
C ASN A 181 8.06 16.34 10.25
N ILE A 182 7.62 15.27 9.58
CA ILE A 182 8.51 14.17 9.17
C ILE A 182 9.07 14.35 7.76
N TYR A 183 8.55 15.31 6.99
CA TYR A 183 8.90 15.48 5.59
C TYR A 183 10.40 15.74 5.42
N ASN A 184 11.00 15.00 4.49
CA ASN A 184 12.39 15.16 4.07
C ASN A 184 12.56 14.67 2.63
N GLU A 185 13.75 14.80 2.06
CA GLU A 185 14.03 14.48 0.66
C GLU A 185 13.77 13.01 0.28
N ASN A 186 13.70 12.10 1.25
CA ASN A 186 13.40 10.68 1.00
C ASN A 186 11.89 10.39 0.90
N VAL A 187 11.03 11.36 1.19
CA VAL A 187 9.58 11.23 1.01
C VAL A 187 9.26 11.43 -0.47
N VAL A 188 9.13 10.32 -1.19
CA VAL A 188 8.92 10.29 -2.64
C VAL A 188 7.53 9.71 -2.93
N PRO A 189 6.66 10.41 -3.70
CA PRO A 189 5.36 9.87 -4.06
C PRO A 189 5.46 8.60 -4.90
N ASP A 190 4.66 7.60 -4.55
CA ASP A 190 4.46 6.39 -5.35
C ASP A 190 3.31 6.56 -6.34
N THR A 191 3.25 5.71 -7.37
CA THR A 191 2.11 5.67 -8.29
C THR A 191 1.08 4.65 -7.80
N TYR A 192 -0.13 5.11 -7.50
CA TYR A 192 -1.25 4.25 -7.17
C TYR A 192 -1.89 3.65 -8.43
N ILE A 193 -1.94 2.32 -8.50
CA ILE A 193 -2.65 1.58 -9.54
C ILE A 193 -3.73 0.75 -8.87
N TYR A 194 -4.97 1.22 -8.94
CA TYR A 194 -6.08 0.42 -8.47
C TYR A 194 -6.25 -0.82 -9.33
N THR A 195 -6.07 -1.99 -8.72
CA THR A 195 -6.37 -3.27 -9.36
C THR A 195 -7.62 -3.83 -8.67
N PRO A 196 -8.79 -3.87 -9.35
CA PRO A 196 -9.95 -4.52 -8.76
C PRO A 196 -9.56 -5.95 -8.44
N VAL A 197 -9.82 -6.37 -7.19
CA VAL A 197 -9.72 -7.78 -6.83
C VAL A 197 -10.67 -8.51 -7.79
N LYS A 198 -10.12 -9.30 -8.70
CA LYS A 198 -10.95 -10.16 -9.55
C LYS A 198 -11.86 -10.96 -8.61
N PRO A 199 -13.18 -11.01 -8.83
CA PRO A 199 -14.03 -11.94 -8.08
C PRO A 199 -13.33 -13.28 -8.17
N ASN A 200 -13.13 -13.92 -7.01
CA ASN A 200 -12.29 -15.09 -6.84
C ASN A 200 -12.22 -15.87 -8.16
N ARG A 201 -11.09 -15.79 -8.88
CA ARG A 201 -10.61 -17.04 -9.49
C ARG A 201 -10.59 -17.92 -8.27
N THR A 202 -11.52 -18.88 -8.18
CA THR A 202 -11.51 -19.94 -7.19
C THR A 202 -10.05 -20.21 -7.01
N ARG A 203 -9.48 -19.82 -5.86
CA ARG A 203 -8.11 -20.20 -5.57
C ARG A 203 -8.26 -21.71 -5.62
N SER A 204 -7.88 -22.33 -6.75
CA SER A 204 -7.55 -23.73 -6.69
C SER A 204 -6.61 -23.75 -5.51
N LYS A 205 -6.91 -24.57 -4.51
CA LYS A 205 -5.94 -24.86 -3.49
C LYS A 205 -4.75 -25.37 -4.28
N THR A 206 -3.84 -24.50 -4.71
CA THR A 206 -2.51 -24.88 -5.12
C THR A 206 -1.98 -25.41 -3.82
N SER A 207 -2.09 -26.73 -3.67
CA SER A 207 -1.52 -27.46 -2.56
C SER A 207 -0.12 -26.91 -2.40
N LYS A 208 0.15 -26.30 -1.24
CA LYS A 208 1.52 -25.89 -0.93
C LYS A 208 2.31 -27.19 -0.99
N LYS A 209 3.06 -27.41 -2.08
CA LYS A 209 3.89 -28.60 -2.23
C LYS A 209 4.88 -28.58 -1.06
N LYS A 210 4.78 -29.56 -0.17
CA LYS A 210 5.72 -29.78 0.91
C LYS A 210 6.82 -30.69 0.38
N VAL A 211 8.05 -30.47 0.84
CA VAL A 211 9.16 -31.38 0.53
C VAL A 211 8.93 -32.69 1.24
N ASP A 212 9.01 -33.80 0.50
CA ASP A 212 9.09 -35.13 1.06
C ASP A 212 10.54 -35.42 1.48
N TYR A 213 10.86 -35.08 2.72
CA TYR A 213 12.19 -35.29 3.26
C TYR A 213 12.55 -36.77 3.39
N ALA A 214 11.56 -37.68 3.50
CA ALA A 214 11.85 -39.10 3.62
C ALA A 214 12.42 -39.62 2.30
N SER A 215 11.73 -39.38 1.18
CA SER A 215 12.22 -39.76 -0.15
C SER A 215 13.51 -39.02 -0.53
N LEU A 216 13.63 -37.74 -0.19
CA LEU A 216 14.85 -36.96 -0.43
C LEU A 216 16.06 -37.60 0.29
N PHE A 217 15.91 -37.94 1.57
CA PHE A 217 17.00 -38.53 2.33
C PHE A 217 17.35 -39.94 1.87
N GLU A 218 16.36 -40.77 1.50
CA GLU A 218 16.63 -42.09 0.92
C GLU A 218 17.42 -42.01 -0.39
N GLU A 219 17.14 -41.00 -1.24
CA GLU A 219 17.91 -40.80 -2.46
C GLU A 219 19.36 -40.41 -2.17
N PHE A 220 19.59 -39.51 -1.20
CA PHE A 220 20.95 -39.16 -0.78
C PHE A 220 21.70 -40.33 -0.13
N LYS A 221 21.02 -41.20 0.63
CA LYS A 221 21.63 -42.44 1.15
C LYS A 221 22.13 -43.34 0.03
N LYS A 222 21.34 -43.52 -1.04
CA LYS A 222 21.74 -44.32 -2.21
C LYS A 222 22.92 -43.69 -2.95
N ILE A 223 22.88 -42.37 -3.17
CA ILE A 223 23.96 -41.65 -3.88
C ILE A 223 25.29 -41.76 -3.11
N LEU A 224 25.23 -41.66 -1.78
CA LEU A 224 26.41 -41.69 -0.92
C LEU A 224 26.81 -43.11 -0.49
N ASP A 225 26.00 -44.12 -0.83
CA ASP A 225 26.15 -45.53 -0.43
C ASP A 225 26.43 -45.72 1.07
N ARG A 226 25.75 -44.91 1.90
CA ARG A 226 25.85 -44.96 3.36
C ARG A 226 24.64 -44.32 4.02
N ASP A 227 24.46 -44.60 5.30
CA ASP A 227 23.45 -43.89 6.10
C ASP A 227 23.80 -42.41 6.31
N LEU A 228 22.76 -41.58 6.39
CA LEU A 228 22.87 -40.15 6.66
C LEU A 228 22.91 -39.88 8.16
N THR A 229 23.96 -39.20 8.60
CA THR A 229 24.08 -38.64 9.94
C THR A 229 23.08 -37.49 10.17
N SER A 230 22.94 -37.06 11.41
CA SER A 230 22.11 -35.89 11.76
C SER A 230 22.58 -34.63 11.02
N ASP A 231 23.89 -34.44 10.88
CA ASP A 231 24.45 -33.25 10.23
C ASP A 231 24.31 -33.31 8.71
N ASP A 232 24.43 -34.49 8.08
CA ASP A 232 24.13 -34.65 6.66
C ASP A 232 22.70 -34.17 6.34
N ARG A 233 21.73 -34.56 7.18
CA ARG A 233 20.31 -34.16 7.01
C ARG A 233 20.12 -32.65 7.14
N LYS A 234 20.81 -32.01 8.08
CA LYS A 234 20.78 -30.53 8.25
C LYS A 234 21.39 -29.83 7.06
N ILE A 235 22.52 -30.31 6.54
CA ILE A 235 23.20 -29.73 5.38
C ILE A 235 22.31 -29.85 4.14
N ILE A 236 21.68 -31.00 3.91
CA ILE A 236 20.75 -31.23 2.78
C ILE A 236 19.54 -30.28 2.87
N ASP A 237 18.93 -30.14 4.07
CA ASP A 237 17.82 -29.21 4.28
C ASP A 237 18.23 -27.74 4.04
N LEU A 238 19.41 -27.36 4.52
CA LEU A 238 19.94 -26.01 4.35
C LEU A 238 20.24 -25.71 2.86
N ALA A 239 20.86 -26.64 2.16
CA ALA A 239 21.15 -26.52 0.73
C ALA A 239 19.86 -26.39 -0.10
N TYR A 240 18.81 -27.16 0.23
CA TYR A 240 17.50 -27.02 -0.41
C TYR A 240 16.90 -25.63 -0.20
N LYS A 241 16.95 -25.11 1.04
CA LYS A 241 16.45 -23.77 1.37
C LYS A 241 17.21 -22.67 0.65
N MET A 242 18.55 -22.76 0.60
CA MET A 242 19.42 -21.83 -0.11
C MET A 242 19.18 -21.83 -1.63
N GLY A 243 18.92 -23.00 -2.21
CA GLY A 243 18.51 -23.11 -3.61
C GLY A 243 17.16 -22.47 -3.89
N LYS A 244 16.19 -22.65 -2.99
CA LYS A 244 14.85 -22.04 -3.11
C LYS A 244 14.86 -20.52 -3.01
N THR A 245 15.81 -19.94 -2.28
CA THR A 245 15.99 -18.48 -2.17
C THR A 245 16.85 -17.91 -3.29
N ASN A 246 17.29 -18.72 -4.25
CA ASN A 246 18.19 -18.34 -5.35
C ASN A 246 19.47 -17.64 -4.86
N GLN A 247 19.90 -17.93 -3.63
CA GLN A 247 20.92 -17.14 -2.93
C GLN A 247 22.31 -17.19 -3.59
N PHE A 248 22.58 -18.25 -4.36
CA PHE A 248 23.88 -18.49 -5.00
C PHE A 248 23.77 -18.67 -6.51
N LEU A 249 22.68 -18.19 -7.13
CA LEU A 249 22.59 -18.14 -8.59
C LEU A 249 23.40 -16.94 -9.11
N ILE A 250 24.18 -17.18 -10.16
CA ILE A 250 24.86 -16.14 -10.92
C ILE A 250 24.29 -16.12 -12.34
N ASP A 251 24.29 -14.95 -12.98
CA ASP A 251 23.85 -14.82 -14.36
C ASP A 251 24.95 -15.32 -15.31
N ASP A 252 24.64 -16.35 -16.09
CA ASP A 252 25.50 -16.79 -17.19
C ASP A 252 25.38 -15.81 -18.36
N ILE A 253 26.38 -14.94 -18.54
CA ILE A 253 26.51 -14.12 -19.75
C ILE A 253 27.03 -15.04 -20.87
N ILE A 254 26.12 -15.69 -21.57
CA ILE A 254 26.44 -16.39 -22.81
C ILE A 254 26.63 -15.31 -23.89
N GLU A 255 27.89 -14.95 -24.19
CA GLU A 255 28.22 -14.17 -25.39
C GLU A 255 27.86 -15.00 -26.63
N THR A 256 26.65 -14.79 -27.14
CA THR A 256 26.26 -15.27 -28.47
C THR A 256 27.04 -14.47 -29.51
N THR A 257 28.11 -15.08 -30.04
CA THR A 257 28.82 -14.55 -31.21
C THR A 257 27.91 -14.64 -32.44
N ASN A 258 27.09 -13.61 -32.64
CA ASN A 258 26.37 -13.40 -33.88
C ASN A 258 27.37 -13.11 -35.01
N LYS A 259 27.72 -14.14 -35.79
CA LYS A 259 28.29 -13.99 -37.14
C LYS A 259 27.28 -13.29 -38.04
N SER A 260 27.26 -11.96 -37.99
CA SER A 260 26.61 -11.14 -39.02
C SER A 260 27.68 -10.37 -39.80
N LYS A 261 27.71 -10.65 -41.10
CA LYS A 261 28.53 -9.98 -42.10
C LYS A 261 28.37 -8.46 -41.98
N LYS A 262 29.45 -7.73 -41.68
CA LYS A 262 29.56 -6.32 -42.09
C LYS A 262 30.97 -5.98 -42.56
N LYS A 263 30.95 -5.59 -43.84
CA LYS A 263 31.90 -4.92 -44.71
C LYS A 263 33.16 -4.33 -44.06
N CYS A 264 34.26 -4.65 -44.75
CA CYS A 264 35.54 -3.96 -44.80
C CYS A 264 35.43 -2.43 -44.71
N SER A 265 36.16 -1.83 -43.78
CA SER A 265 36.76 -0.51 -43.93
C SER A 265 38.07 -0.44 -43.14
N LYS A 266 39.18 -0.32 -43.86
CA LYS A 266 40.52 -0.08 -43.34
C LYS A 266 40.62 1.33 -42.75
N SER A 267 41.17 1.48 -41.54
CA SER A 267 42.06 2.62 -41.20
C SER A 267 42.76 2.44 -39.84
N LYS A 268 44.08 2.21 -39.93
CA LYS A 268 45.26 2.51 -39.08
C LYS A 268 45.19 2.57 -37.53
N PRO A 269 46.26 2.09 -36.84
CA PRO A 269 46.39 2.11 -35.39
C PRO A 269 47.07 3.39 -34.87
N ARG A 270 46.82 3.76 -33.61
CA ARG A 270 47.72 4.59 -32.79
C ARG A 270 47.58 4.26 -31.30
N ASN A 271 48.71 3.84 -30.71
CA ASN A 271 49.23 4.09 -29.36
C ASN A 271 48.20 4.17 -28.22
N GLY A 272 48.16 3.28 -27.23
CA GLY A 272 49.27 2.82 -26.40
C GLY A 272 49.27 3.61 -25.09
N LEU A 273 48.99 2.96 -23.95
CA LEU A 273 49.48 3.38 -22.64
C LEU A 273 49.32 2.26 -21.61
N LYS A 274 50.47 1.81 -21.13
CA LYS A 274 50.67 0.91 -19.99
C LYS A 274 50.23 1.62 -18.71
N TYR A 275 49.55 0.90 -17.81
CA TYR A 275 49.56 1.25 -16.38
C TYR A 275 50.36 0.23 -15.58
N LYS A 276 51.33 0.77 -14.85
CA LYS A 276 52.28 0.11 -13.98
C LYS A 276 51.60 -0.43 -12.72
N LYS A 277 51.97 -1.65 -12.33
CA LYS A 277 51.93 -2.16 -10.96
C LYS A 277 52.69 -1.23 -10.02
N ARG A 278 52.13 -0.98 -8.84
CA ARG A 278 52.90 -0.68 -7.62
C ARG A 278 52.47 -1.64 -6.52
N ARG A 279 53.49 -2.05 -5.77
CA ARG A 279 53.51 -3.06 -4.72
C ARG A 279 52.62 -2.68 -3.54
#